data_AF-A0A2H0DMN2-F1
#
_entry.id   AF-A0A2H0DMN2-F1
#
_cell.length_a   1.000
_cell.length_b   1.000
_cell.length_c   1.000
_cell.angle_alpha   90.00
_cell.angle_beta   90.00
_cell.angle_gamma   90.00
#
_symmetry.space_group_name_H-M   'P 1'
#
loop_
_entity.id
_entity.type
_entity.pdbx_description
1 polymer ?
#
loop_
_entity_poly.entity_id
_entity_poly.type
_entity_poly.pdbx_seq_one_letter_code
_entity_poly.pdbx_strand_id
1 'polypeptide(L)'
;MNPQRAFIFSVVLFSLSAGSIPAAQALFGFGKKKDKAAEAEKTESLPGLGGPGTDASAPPKMAQEAQSESSSGRSAYSQNETAIGQYPNEPAGTGLPSEVTIKAGDRRGPQKPALNIEVDAFDSIRESLKPDEQLLLAESPLTVVWRRTHPEFLRNERVIQPEKTTFDERPGIIFSPLKRLHEVLNRRPEKKELRGHQWSLTIADEEGKVFQHYEGSSYPPEELVWSGQNDQGDWMQAGRAYSPVYMFTDPNGTPYTRVGEPLRFKGIVHQERDGLHLSLDSASLFGAGKTAQKLEGDGEIILRSAADLVKRRYAGIPIRVEVYGATKELADLQADIIERMLTKELMLLPQDISTDSLRVPYTDQRVEIILLNR
;
A
#
# COMPACT_ATOMS: atom_id res chain seq x y z
N MET A 1 -10.66 34.50 5.83
CA MET A 1 -11.10 33.32 5.05
C MET A 1 -9.97 32.97 4.09
N ASN A 2 -9.18 31.95 4.42
CA ASN A 2 -8.04 31.50 3.62
C ASN A 2 -8.45 30.20 2.92
N PRO A 3 -8.17 30.02 1.62
CA PRO A 3 -8.64 28.84 0.89
C PRO A 3 -7.85 27.62 1.38
N GLN A 4 -8.56 26.62 1.90
CA GLN A 4 -8.01 25.31 2.19
C GLN A 4 -7.42 24.75 0.90
N ARG A 5 -6.09 24.65 0.84
CA ARG A 5 -5.40 23.82 -0.13
C ARG A 5 -5.76 22.37 0.20
N ALA A 6 -6.56 21.74 -0.65
CA ALA A 6 -6.72 20.31 -0.66
C ALA A 6 -5.35 19.69 -0.96
N PHE A 7 -4.67 19.19 0.07
CA PHE A 7 -3.47 18.39 -0.09
C PHE A 7 -3.91 17.02 -0.61
N ILE A 8 -3.47 16.68 -1.81
CA ILE A 8 -3.60 15.33 -2.34
C ILE A 8 -2.69 14.44 -1.48
N PHE A 9 -3.28 13.48 -0.80
CA PHE A 9 -2.58 12.59 0.12
C PHE A 9 -1.88 11.48 -0.65
N SER A 10 -0.57 11.35 -0.47
CA SER A 10 0.23 10.24 -0.99
C SER A 10 0.68 9.38 0.19
N VAL A 11 0.21 8.14 0.23
CA VAL A 11 0.86 7.11 1.05
C VAL A 11 1.98 6.54 0.21
N VAL A 12 3.17 6.40 0.79
CA VAL A 12 4.41 6.05 0.08
C VAL A 12 4.91 4.71 0.60
N LEU A 13 4.97 3.69 -0.25
CA LEU A 13 5.10 2.28 0.14
C LEU A 13 6.15 1.55 -0.72
N PHE A 14 7.12 0.89 -0.09
CA PHE A 14 8.13 0.06 -0.76
C PHE A 14 7.93 -1.46 -0.57
N SER A 15 7.71 -2.21 -1.66
CA SER A 15 7.62 -3.68 -1.63
C SER A 15 8.82 -4.35 -2.34
N LEU A 16 9.39 -5.39 -1.72
CA LEU A 16 10.36 -6.29 -2.34
C LEU A 16 9.65 -7.56 -2.81
N SER A 17 9.68 -7.86 -4.12
CA SER A 17 9.37 -9.20 -4.62
C SER A 17 10.46 -10.17 -4.15
N ALA A 18 10.09 -11.16 -3.34
CA ALA A 18 11.04 -12.14 -2.81
C ALA A 18 11.69 -12.96 -3.95
N GLY A 19 13.02 -12.98 -3.99
CA GLY A 19 13.77 -13.95 -4.78
C GLY A 19 13.50 -15.37 -4.28
N SER A 20 13.36 -16.32 -5.21
CA SER A 20 13.05 -17.71 -4.94
C SER A 20 14.01 -18.34 -3.92
N ILE A 21 13.47 -18.82 -2.81
CA ILE A 21 14.20 -19.69 -1.88
C ILE A 21 14.28 -21.09 -2.52
N PRO A 22 15.46 -21.72 -2.66
CA PRO A 22 15.55 -23.08 -3.16
C PRO A 22 14.95 -24.06 -2.13
N ALA A 23 14.06 -24.92 -2.61
CA ALA A 23 13.43 -25.98 -1.84
C ALA A 23 14.49 -26.95 -1.28
N ALA A 24 14.70 -26.93 0.04
CA ALA A 24 15.46 -27.96 0.72
C ALA A 24 14.62 -29.24 0.79
N GLN A 25 15.10 -30.28 0.11
CA GLN A 25 14.56 -31.63 0.13
C GLN A 25 14.74 -32.25 1.52
N ALA A 26 13.63 -32.59 2.19
CA ALA A 26 13.63 -33.47 3.34
C ALA A 26 13.71 -34.92 2.83
N LEU A 27 14.91 -35.51 2.92
CA LEU A 27 15.18 -36.91 2.59
C LEU A 27 14.99 -37.76 3.86
N PHE A 28 13.96 -38.60 3.85
CA PHE A 28 13.78 -39.70 4.79
C PHE A 28 14.99 -40.66 4.70
N GLY A 29 15.74 -40.77 5.80
CA GLY A 29 16.87 -41.70 5.93
C GLY A 29 16.61 -42.74 7.02
N PHE A 30 16.21 -43.94 6.59
CA PHE A 30 16.15 -45.15 7.40
C PHE A 30 17.55 -45.57 7.90
N GLY A 31 17.61 -45.93 9.19
CA GLY A 31 18.32 -47.12 9.68
C GLY A 31 19.85 -47.10 9.73
N LYS A 32 20.39 -47.13 10.96
CA LYS A 32 21.56 -47.97 11.25
C LYS A 32 21.58 -48.46 12.70
N LYS A 33 21.70 -49.77 12.80
CA LYS A 33 21.97 -50.60 13.99
C LYS A 33 23.17 -50.09 14.79
N LYS A 34 23.09 -50.24 16.12
CA LYS A 34 24.26 -50.60 16.93
C LYS A 34 23.85 -51.46 18.12
N ASP A 35 24.52 -52.60 18.23
CA ASP A 35 24.34 -53.65 19.23
C ASP A 35 25.09 -53.37 20.54
N LYS A 36 24.51 -53.89 21.64
CA LYS A 36 25.08 -54.48 22.87
C LYS A 36 25.91 -53.59 23.84
N ALA A 37 25.48 -53.49 25.10
CA ALA A 37 25.70 -54.43 26.22
C ALA A 37 25.14 -53.79 27.53
N ALA A 38 24.15 -54.41 28.18
CA ALA A 38 24.25 -55.17 29.43
C ALA A 38 24.46 -54.31 30.70
N GLU A 39 23.48 -54.27 31.61
CA GLU A 39 23.54 -54.88 32.97
C GLU A 39 22.46 -54.35 33.94
N ALA A 40 21.95 -55.26 34.77
CA ALA A 40 21.30 -55.13 36.08
C ALA A 40 19.83 -54.63 36.24
N GLU A 41 19.02 -55.62 36.61
CA GLU A 41 17.83 -55.64 37.47
C GLU A 41 17.56 -54.42 38.39
N LYS A 42 16.29 -53.99 38.41
CA LYS A 42 15.54 -53.87 39.67
C LYS A 42 14.04 -53.87 39.42
N THR A 43 13.41 -54.95 39.87
CA THR A 43 12.00 -55.07 40.24
C THR A 43 11.59 -53.96 41.20
N GLU A 44 10.52 -53.23 40.90
CA GLU A 44 9.63 -52.72 41.94
C GLU A 44 8.24 -52.40 41.37
N SER A 45 7.27 -52.63 42.24
CA SER A 45 5.87 -52.94 42.05
C SER A 45 4.97 -51.72 41.79
N LEU A 46 3.93 -51.97 40.99
CA LEU A 46 2.68 -51.19 40.96
C LEU A 46 2.05 -51.06 42.35
N PRO A 47 1.44 -49.91 42.66
CA PRO A 47 0.03 -49.99 43.05
C PRO A 47 -0.82 -48.79 42.57
N GLY A 48 -2.14 -49.02 42.50
CA GLY A 48 -3.09 -47.99 42.95
C GLY A 48 -4.10 -47.49 41.93
N LEU A 49 -5.14 -48.31 41.70
CA LEU A 49 -6.48 -47.86 41.32
C LEU A 49 -7.03 -46.87 42.37
N GLY A 50 -7.50 -45.71 41.93
CA GLY A 50 -8.29 -44.76 42.72
C GLY A 50 -9.35 -44.11 41.82
N GLY A 51 -10.62 -44.30 42.16
CA GLY A 51 -11.77 -44.05 41.30
C GLY A 51 -12.20 -42.58 41.12
N PRO A 52 -13.22 -42.34 40.28
CA PRO A 52 -13.75 -41.02 40.01
C PRO A 52 -14.77 -40.60 41.09
N GLY A 53 -14.42 -39.56 41.84
CA GLY A 53 -15.35 -38.82 42.69
C GLY A 53 -16.16 -37.83 41.86
N THR A 54 -17.46 -38.08 41.79
CA THR A 54 -18.50 -37.14 41.38
C THR A 54 -18.65 -36.05 42.44
N ASP A 55 -18.56 -34.78 42.06
CA ASP A 55 -19.16 -33.71 42.86
C ASP A 55 -19.85 -32.67 41.98
N ALA A 56 -21.09 -32.44 42.36
CA ALA A 56 -22.02 -31.49 41.78
C ALA A 56 -21.84 -30.12 42.43
N SER A 57 -21.90 -29.05 41.64
CA SER A 57 -22.28 -27.71 42.16
C SER A 57 -22.71 -26.77 41.03
N ALA A 58 -24.04 -26.65 40.94
CA ALA A 58 -24.85 -25.45 40.70
C ALA A 58 -24.43 -24.36 39.67
N PRO A 59 -25.34 -24.00 38.73
CA PRO A 59 -25.27 -22.75 37.99
C PRO A 59 -25.93 -21.59 38.78
N PRO A 60 -25.41 -20.35 38.70
CA PRO A 60 -26.10 -19.20 39.28
C PRO A 60 -27.26 -18.75 38.38
N LYS A 61 -28.44 -18.61 39.00
CA LYS A 61 -29.55 -17.80 38.51
C LYS A 61 -29.13 -16.33 38.56
N MET A 62 -29.29 -15.59 37.45
CA MET A 62 -29.46 -14.14 37.51
C MET A 62 -30.73 -13.73 36.76
N ALA A 63 -31.35 -12.73 37.37
CA ALA A 63 -32.74 -12.35 37.27
C ALA A 63 -33.05 -11.46 36.07
N GLN A 64 -34.36 -11.38 35.84
CA GLN A 64 -35.08 -10.54 34.91
C GLN A 64 -35.00 -9.04 35.26
N GLU A 65 -35.43 -8.26 34.26
CA GLU A 65 -36.08 -6.94 34.34
C GLU A 65 -35.21 -5.70 34.59
N ALA A 66 -35.01 -4.93 33.52
CA ALA A 66 -35.44 -3.53 33.49
C ALA A 66 -35.74 -3.10 32.05
N GLN A 67 -37.00 -2.79 31.80
CA GLN A 67 -37.50 -1.99 30.67
C GLN A 67 -37.26 -0.50 30.96
N SER A 68 -36.93 0.28 29.94
CA SER A 68 -37.33 1.70 29.77
C SER A 68 -36.95 2.11 28.33
N GLU A 69 -37.96 2.35 27.47
CA GLU A 69 -38.41 3.69 27.04
C GLU A 69 -37.47 4.30 25.98
N SER A 70 -37.81 4.21 24.69
CA SER A 70 -38.66 5.13 23.92
C SER A 70 -37.99 6.45 23.50
N SER A 71 -37.68 6.58 22.21
CA SER A 71 -37.94 7.79 21.39
C SER A 71 -37.45 7.48 19.97
N SER A 72 -38.31 7.23 19.00
CA SER A 72 -39.12 8.18 18.23
C SER A 72 -38.34 9.39 17.73
N GLY A 73 -37.81 9.29 16.51
CA GLY A 73 -37.26 10.41 15.76
C GLY A 73 -37.38 10.20 14.26
N ARG A 74 -38.63 10.23 13.76
CA ARG A 74 -38.93 10.43 12.32
C ARG A 74 -38.53 11.85 11.94
N SER A 75 -37.82 12.01 10.83
CA SER A 75 -38.08 13.15 9.95
C SER A 75 -37.87 12.74 8.50
N ALA A 76 -38.96 12.84 7.75
CA ALA A 76 -39.04 12.72 6.31
C ALA A 76 -39.34 14.13 5.78
N TYR A 77 -38.51 14.63 4.87
CA TYR A 77 -38.75 15.70 3.90
C TYR A 77 -37.59 15.56 2.89
N SER A 78 -37.71 15.74 1.58
CA SER A 78 -38.75 16.36 0.78
C SER A 78 -38.64 15.78 -0.64
N GLN A 79 -39.78 15.36 -1.19
CA GLN A 79 -39.97 15.30 -2.63
C GLN A 79 -40.09 16.73 -3.16
N ASN A 80 -39.57 16.98 -4.35
CA ASN A 80 -40.07 17.94 -5.34
C ASN A 80 -39.87 17.22 -6.70
N GLU A 81 -40.90 16.86 -7.47
CA GLU A 81 -41.69 17.74 -8.34
C GLU A 81 -40.76 18.52 -9.31
N THR A 82 -40.89 18.58 -10.65
CA THR A 82 -41.92 18.20 -11.63
C THR A 82 -41.30 18.43 -13.02
N ALA A 83 -41.81 17.77 -14.07
CA ALA A 83 -41.91 18.17 -15.50
C ALA A 83 -41.57 16.97 -16.40
N ILE A 84 -42.52 16.14 -16.85
CA ILE A 84 -43.64 16.40 -17.77
C ILE A 84 -43.18 17.17 -19.02
N GLY A 85 -43.04 16.42 -20.11
CA GLY A 85 -42.81 16.93 -21.46
C GLY A 85 -43.26 15.90 -22.50
N GLN A 86 -44.54 15.50 -22.45
CA GLN A 86 -45.23 14.86 -23.57
C GLN A 86 -46.12 15.91 -24.24
N TYR A 87 -45.88 16.17 -25.52
CA TYR A 87 -46.92 16.64 -26.43
C TYR A 87 -46.78 15.89 -27.76
N PRO A 88 -47.83 15.17 -28.20
CA PRO A 88 -47.99 14.76 -29.59
C PRO A 88 -48.65 15.91 -30.37
N ASN A 89 -48.29 16.07 -31.64
CA ASN A 89 -49.16 16.76 -32.59
C ASN A 89 -48.98 16.14 -33.98
N GLU A 90 -49.94 15.29 -34.33
CA GLU A 90 -50.35 15.09 -35.71
C GLU A 90 -50.95 16.40 -36.25
N PRO A 91 -50.90 16.60 -37.57
CA PRO A 91 -52.13 16.99 -38.22
C PRO A 91 -52.51 16.06 -39.38
N ALA A 92 -53.79 15.72 -39.38
CA ALA A 92 -54.49 15.05 -40.45
C ALA A 92 -54.58 15.93 -41.71
N GLY A 93 -54.32 15.29 -42.85
CA GLY A 93 -55.17 15.36 -44.05
C GLY A 93 -55.12 16.64 -44.88
N THR A 94 -54.55 16.55 -46.08
CA THR A 94 -55.29 16.82 -47.33
C THR A 94 -54.44 16.43 -48.54
N GLY A 95 -55.08 15.74 -49.49
CA GLY A 95 -54.42 15.10 -50.62
C GLY A 95 -53.93 16.07 -51.69
N LEU A 96 -52.76 15.76 -52.23
CA LEU A 96 -52.27 16.17 -53.54
C LEU A 96 -51.51 14.98 -54.17
N PRO A 97 -51.55 14.84 -55.51
CA PRO A 97 -51.23 13.61 -56.22
C PRO A 97 -49.75 13.20 -56.08
N SER A 98 -49.53 11.88 -56.13
CA SER A 98 -48.24 11.20 -56.06
C SER A 98 -47.19 11.81 -56.99
N GLU A 99 -46.24 12.54 -56.42
CA GLU A 99 -45.04 12.97 -57.10
C GLU A 99 -44.21 11.75 -57.49
N VAL A 100 -44.11 11.52 -58.80
CA VAL A 100 -43.24 10.52 -59.40
C VAL A 100 -41.81 10.84 -58.98
N THR A 101 -41.31 10.11 -57.98
CA THR A 101 -39.91 10.15 -57.59
C THR A 101 -39.08 9.54 -58.72
N ILE A 102 -38.61 10.38 -59.64
CA ILE A 102 -37.54 10.02 -60.55
C ILE A 102 -36.31 9.77 -59.66
N LYS A 103 -35.97 8.49 -59.46
CA LYS A 103 -34.68 8.09 -58.87
C LYS A 103 -33.58 8.60 -59.80
N ALA A 104 -33.11 9.82 -59.55
CA ALA A 104 -31.93 10.36 -60.17
C ALA A 104 -30.76 9.43 -59.82
N GLY A 105 -30.22 8.81 -60.86
CA GLY A 105 -29.13 7.86 -60.76
C GLY A 105 -27.97 8.41 -59.94
N ASP A 106 -27.47 7.56 -59.06
CA ASP A 106 -26.10 7.39 -58.60
C ASP A 106 -25.13 8.50 -59.06
N ARG A 107 -25.30 9.70 -58.49
CA ARG A 107 -24.26 10.72 -58.53
C ARG A 107 -23.19 10.26 -57.55
N ARG A 108 -22.28 9.42 -58.05
CA ARG A 108 -20.91 9.29 -57.52
C ARG A 108 -20.25 10.67 -57.61
N GLY A 109 -20.63 11.55 -56.69
CA GLY A 109 -19.85 12.74 -56.41
C GLY A 109 -18.44 12.27 -56.03
N PRO A 110 -17.39 12.89 -56.57
CA PRO A 110 -16.03 12.51 -56.20
C PRO A 110 -15.92 12.60 -54.68
N GLN A 111 -15.74 11.45 -54.02
CA GLN A 111 -15.34 11.40 -52.62
C GLN A 111 -14.00 12.13 -52.57
N LYS A 112 -14.02 13.40 -52.16
CA LYS A 112 -12.80 14.12 -51.86
C LYS A 112 -12.09 13.30 -50.78
N PRO A 113 -10.86 12.83 -51.03
CA PRO A 113 -10.12 12.11 -50.01
C PRO A 113 -10.06 12.98 -48.76
N ALA A 114 -10.27 12.39 -47.59
CA ALA A 114 -10.15 13.11 -46.33
C ALA A 114 -8.73 13.68 -46.25
N LEU A 115 -8.60 15.00 -46.43
CA LEU A 115 -7.33 15.70 -46.26
C LEU A 115 -7.07 15.76 -44.75
N ASN A 116 -6.32 14.79 -44.23
CA ASN A 116 -5.66 14.96 -42.95
C ASN A 116 -4.48 15.91 -43.15
N ILE A 117 -4.73 17.19 -42.96
CA ILE A 117 -3.66 18.19 -42.90
C ILE A 117 -3.12 18.13 -41.47
N GLU A 118 -2.06 17.36 -41.29
CA GLU A 118 -1.24 17.44 -40.07
C GLU A 118 -0.48 18.76 -40.11
N VAL A 119 -1.09 19.82 -39.58
CA VAL A 119 -0.43 21.10 -39.38
C VAL A 119 0.39 21.00 -38.09
N ASP A 120 1.70 20.84 -38.21
CA ASP A 120 2.60 21.03 -37.07
C ASP A 120 2.55 22.51 -36.68
N ALA A 121 1.91 22.81 -35.55
CA ALA A 121 1.73 24.17 -35.05
C ALA A 121 3.07 24.92 -34.84
N PHE A 122 4.19 24.19 -34.82
CA PHE A 122 5.52 24.74 -34.59
C PHE A 122 6.37 24.85 -35.87
N ASP A 123 5.87 24.47 -37.04
CA ASP A 123 6.67 24.46 -38.28
C ASP A 123 7.21 25.85 -38.63
N SER A 124 6.37 26.88 -38.46
CA SER A 124 6.75 28.28 -38.65
C SER A 124 7.79 28.79 -37.64
N ILE A 125 7.80 28.24 -36.43
CA ILE A 125 8.72 28.65 -35.36
C ILE A 125 10.04 27.89 -35.49
N ARG A 126 10.01 26.61 -35.90
CA ARG A 126 11.22 25.80 -36.07
C ARG A 126 12.18 26.40 -37.09
N GLU A 127 11.69 26.94 -38.21
CA GLU A 127 12.57 27.61 -39.17
C GLU A 127 13.26 28.84 -38.60
N SER A 128 12.54 29.63 -37.80
CA SER A 128 13.11 30.81 -37.13
C SER A 128 14.12 30.44 -36.02
N LEU A 129 14.01 29.24 -35.46
CA LEU A 129 14.91 28.73 -34.43
C LEU A 129 16.15 28.02 -34.98
N LYS A 130 16.20 27.64 -36.26
CA LYS A 130 17.38 26.97 -36.88
C LYS A 130 18.72 27.70 -36.63
N PRO A 131 18.82 29.04 -36.70
CA PRO A 131 20.08 29.74 -36.43
C PRO A 131 20.50 29.67 -34.95
N ASP A 132 19.52 29.70 -34.05
CA ASP A 132 19.70 29.71 -32.60
C ASP A 132 19.67 28.29 -32.01
N GLU A 133 19.37 27.27 -32.81
CA GLU A 133 19.30 25.87 -32.39
C GLU A 133 20.64 25.44 -31.77
N GLN A 134 21.77 25.88 -32.33
CA GLN A 134 23.08 25.64 -31.75
C GLN A 134 23.31 26.37 -30.43
N LEU A 135 22.72 27.56 -30.23
CA LEU A 135 22.80 28.31 -28.97
C LEU A 135 21.89 27.71 -27.89
N LEU A 136 20.74 27.18 -28.28
CA LEU A 136 19.77 26.54 -27.40
C LEU A 136 20.20 25.12 -27.00
N LEU A 137 20.88 24.41 -27.91
CA LEU A 137 21.48 23.09 -27.66
C LEU A 137 22.90 23.20 -27.07
N ALA A 138 23.56 24.36 -27.19
CA ALA A 138 24.83 24.60 -26.52
C ALA A 138 24.59 24.59 -25.01
N GLU A 139 25.00 23.49 -24.37
CA GLU A 139 25.09 23.47 -22.92
C GLU A 139 25.97 24.64 -22.47
N SER A 140 25.39 25.55 -21.68
CA SER A 140 26.08 26.74 -21.22
C SER A 140 27.43 26.35 -20.62
N PRO A 141 28.54 27.02 -21.00
CA PRO A 141 29.85 26.69 -20.46
C PRO A 141 29.87 26.79 -18.93
N LEU A 142 29.04 27.63 -18.32
CA LEU A 142 28.91 27.72 -16.86
C LEU A 142 28.31 26.44 -16.25
N THR A 143 27.33 25.81 -16.90
CA THR A 143 26.70 24.57 -16.43
C THR A 143 27.56 23.32 -16.73
N VAL A 144 28.27 23.30 -17.86
CA VAL A 144 29.18 22.20 -18.22
C VAL A 144 30.43 22.21 -17.34
N VAL A 145 30.94 23.40 -17.02
CA VAL A 145 32.09 23.57 -16.13
C VAL A 145 31.75 23.03 -14.76
N TRP A 146 30.60 23.38 -14.15
CA TRP A 146 30.26 22.91 -12.80
C TRP A 146 30.27 21.39 -12.63
N ARG A 147 29.68 20.62 -13.55
CA ARG A 147 29.69 19.14 -13.48
C ARG A 147 31.09 18.54 -13.64
N ARG A 148 31.97 19.20 -14.39
CA ARG A 148 33.32 18.71 -14.69
C ARG A 148 34.40 19.21 -13.72
N THR A 149 34.28 20.43 -13.23
CA THR A 149 35.27 21.08 -12.35
C THR A 149 34.98 20.87 -10.88
N HIS A 150 33.71 20.59 -10.53
CA HIS A 150 33.31 20.35 -9.15
C HIS A 150 32.50 19.05 -8.97
N PRO A 151 32.99 17.89 -9.45
CA PRO A 151 32.30 16.61 -9.24
C PRO A 151 32.10 16.29 -7.75
N GLU A 152 32.93 16.85 -6.86
CA GLU A 152 32.80 16.77 -5.41
C GLU A 152 31.55 17.45 -4.87
N PHE A 153 31.04 18.50 -5.52
CA PHE A 153 29.78 19.13 -5.13
C PHE A 153 28.57 18.23 -5.40
N LEU A 154 28.59 17.48 -6.51
CA LEU A 154 27.55 16.49 -6.82
C LEU A 154 27.66 15.24 -5.94
N ARG A 155 28.86 14.93 -5.45
CA ARG A 155 29.11 13.86 -4.47
C ARG A 155 28.95 14.30 -3.02
N ASN A 156 28.66 15.58 -2.78
CA ASN A 156 28.48 16.09 -1.44
C ASN A 156 27.29 15.37 -0.80
N GLU A 157 27.52 14.81 0.40
CA GLU A 157 26.49 14.13 1.18
C GLU A 157 25.26 15.03 1.40
N ARG A 158 25.48 16.35 1.40
CA ARG A 158 24.47 17.39 1.62
C ARG A 158 23.56 17.66 0.43
N VAL A 159 23.89 17.18 -0.78
CA VAL A 159 23.06 17.39 -1.97
C VAL A 159 22.00 16.31 -2.06
N ILE A 160 20.74 16.74 -2.28
CA ILE A 160 19.58 15.87 -2.46
C ILE A 160 19.82 14.97 -3.69
N GLN A 161 19.63 13.66 -3.54
CA GLN A 161 19.82 12.70 -4.63
C GLN A 161 18.45 12.15 -5.08
N PRO A 162 17.76 12.79 -6.06
CA PRO A 162 16.43 12.38 -6.51
C PRO A 162 16.37 10.97 -7.09
N GLU A 163 17.45 10.49 -7.70
CA GLU A 163 17.50 9.18 -8.34
C GLU A 163 17.59 8.00 -7.35
N LYS A 164 17.89 8.27 -6.08
CA LYS A 164 18.06 7.24 -5.04
C LYS A 164 16.87 7.09 -4.10
N THR A 165 15.72 7.69 -4.40
CA THR A 165 14.57 7.62 -3.51
C THR A 165 14.11 6.17 -3.35
N THR A 166 14.40 5.57 -2.19
CA THR A 166 13.87 4.25 -1.81
C THR A 166 12.37 4.27 -1.55
N PHE A 167 11.80 5.47 -1.40
CA PHE A 167 10.40 5.74 -1.14
C PHE A 167 9.64 5.88 -2.46
N ASP A 168 8.74 4.94 -2.75
CA ASP A 168 7.88 5.00 -3.93
C ASP A 168 6.69 5.94 -3.65
N GLU A 169 6.61 7.07 -4.35
CA GLU A 169 5.59 8.11 -4.15
C GLU A 169 4.18 7.69 -4.61
N ARG A 170 4.00 6.45 -5.07
CA ARG A 170 2.71 5.93 -5.54
C ARG A 170 1.68 5.89 -4.40
N PRO A 171 0.50 6.52 -4.56
CA PRO A 171 -0.47 6.77 -3.49
C PRO A 171 -1.29 5.54 -3.05
N GLY A 172 -0.66 4.37 -2.88
CA GLY A 172 -1.32 3.17 -2.35
C GLY A 172 -0.80 1.85 -2.93
N ILE A 173 -1.13 0.76 -2.24
CA ILE A 173 -0.89 -0.62 -2.68
C ILE A 173 -2.00 -1.01 -3.64
N ILE A 174 -1.61 -1.44 -4.84
CA ILE A 174 -2.56 -1.89 -5.86
C ILE A 174 -2.65 -3.41 -5.82
N PHE A 175 -3.86 -3.91 -5.55
CA PHE A 175 -4.20 -5.31 -5.69
C PHE A 175 -4.95 -5.53 -7.01
N SER A 176 -4.81 -6.69 -7.62
CA SER A 176 -5.53 -7.03 -8.86
C SER A 176 -6.37 -8.30 -8.69
N PRO A 177 -7.52 -8.23 -7.98
CA PRO A 177 -8.38 -9.39 -7.73
C PRO A 177 -8.80 -10.10 -9.03
N LEU A 178 -9.16 -9.35 -10.08
CA LEU A 178 -9.53 -9.92 -11.38
C LEU A 178 -8.41 -10.75 -12.01
N LYS A 179 -7.17 -10.26 -11.98
CA LYS A 179 -6.01 -11.00 -12.50
C LYS A 179 -5.83 -12.32 -11.72
N ARG A 180 -5.97 -12.28 -10.40
CA ARG A 180 -5.90 -13.48 -9.55
C ARG A 180 -7.02 -14.48 -9.85
N LEU A 181 -8.23 -14.01 -10.12
CA LEU A 181 -9.33 -14.88 -10.54
C LEU A 181 -9.02 -15.59 -11.87
N HIS A 182 -8.50 -14.87 -12.87
CA HIS A 182 -8.08 -15.46 -14.15
C HIS A 182 -7.01 -16.54 -13.97
N GLU A 183 -6.06 -16.31 -13.05
CA GLU A 183 -5.02 -17.29 -12.72
C GLU A 183 -5.56 -18.54 -12.01
N VAL A 184 -6.68 -18.44 -11.29
CA VAL A 184 -7.34 -19.58 -10.62
C VAL A 184 -8.14 -20.40 -11.62
N LEU A 185 -8.92 -19.72 -12.48
CA LEU A 185 -9.78 -20.39 -13.45
C LEU A 185 -9.01 -20.94 -14.67
N ASN A 186 -7.74 -20.55 -14.84
CA ASN A 186 -6.92 -20.86 -16.02
C ASN A 186 -7.60 -20.48 -17.36
N ARG A 187 -8.55 -19.54 -17.32
CA ARG A 187 -9.29 -19.02 -18.48
C ARG A 187 -9.72 -17.58 -18.22
N ARG A 188 -10.08 -16.87 -19.29
CA ARG A 188 -10.69 -15.54 -19.22
C ARG A 188 -12.22 -15.69 -19.30
N PRO A 189 -12.94 -15.74 -18.16
CA PRO A 189 -14.39 -15.86 -18.16
C PRO A 189 -15.04 -14.62 -18.81
N GLU A 190 -16.17 -14.83 -19.48
CA GLU A 190 -16.95 -13.73 -20.02
C GLU A 190 -17.61 -12.91 -18.90
N LYS A 191 -17.89 -11.63 -19.17
CA LYS A 191 -18.57 -10.72 -18.22
C LYS A 191 -19.91 -11.27 -17.70
N LYS A 192 -20.58 -12.15 -18.45
CA LYS A 192 -21.85 -12.77 -18.05
C LYS A 192 -21.65 -13.83 -16.95
N GLU A 193 -20.61 -14.67 -17.05
CA GLU A 193 -20.32 -15.72 -16.07
C GLU A 193 -19.93 -15.11 -14.72
N LEU A 194 -19.24 -13.96 -14.75
CA LEU A 194 -18.74 -13.28 -13.56
C LEU A 194 -19.81 -12.62 -12.70
N ARG A 195 -21.05 -12.44 -13.21
CA ARG A 195 -22.15 -11.79 -12.45
C ARG A 195 -22.62 -12.59 -11.25
N GLY A 196 -22.35 -13.89 -11.19
CA GLY A 196 -22.71 -14.74 -10.06
C GLY A 196 -21.53 -15.14 -9.18
N HIS A 197 -20.32 -14.61 -9.44
CA HIS A 197 -19.17 -14.88 -8.58
C HIS A 197 -19.17 -13.90 -7.41
N GLN A 198 -18.90 -14.41 -6.21
CA GLN A 198 -18.55 -13.59 -5.06
C GLN A 198 -17.03 -13.59 -4.93
N TRP A 199 -16.47 -12.48 -4.46
CA TRP A 199 -15.05 -12.38 -4.18
C TRP A 199 -14.84 -11.72 -2.82
N SER A 200 -13.76 -12.10 -2.16
CA SER A 200 -13.23 -11.39 -1.03
C SER A 200 -11.71 -11.37 -1.04
N LEU A 201 -11.16 -10.30 -0.50
CA LEU A 201 -9.73 -10.08 -0.30
C LEU A 201 -9.52 -9.76 1.18
N THR A 202 -8.85 -10.67 1.87
CA THR A 202 -8.48 -10.52 3.27
C THR A 202 -6.99 -10.28 3.37
N ILE A 203 -6.58 -9.16 3.96
CA ILE A 203 -5.18 -8.87 4.25
C ILE A 203 -4.93 -9.29 5.69
N ALA A 204 -4.14 -10.33 5.89
CA ALA A 204 -3.77 -10.82 7.22
C ALA A 204 -2.36 -10.33 7.60
N ASP A 205 -2.14 -10.08 8.89
CA ASP A 205 -0.81 -9.81 9.42
C ASP A 205 0.03 -11.10 9.60
N GLU A 206 1.23 -10.97 10.12
CA GLU A 206 2.15 -12.08 10.39
C GLU A 206 1.65 -13.07 11.46
N GLU A 207 0.71 -12.64 12.30
CA GLU A 207 0.06 -13.46 13.33
C GLU A 207 -1.19 -14.17 12.79
N GLY A 208 -1.58 -13.88 11.54
CA GLY A 208 -2.78 -14.41 10.89
C GLY A 208 -4.06 -13.67 11.27
N LYS A 209 -3.97 -12.56 12.00
CA LYS A 209 -5.11 -11.71 12.31
C LYS A 209 -5.49 -10.90 11.08
N VAL A 210 -6.80 -10.77 10.85
CA VAL A 210 -7.32 -9.95 9.75
C VAL A 210 -7.05 -8.48 10.04
N PHE A 211 -6.25 -7.86 9.16
CA PHE A 211 -5.94 -6.43 9.22
C PHE A 211 -6.93 -5.60 8.41
N GLN A 212 -7.28 -6.07 7.21
CA GLN A 212 -8.28 -5.43 6.35
C GLN A 212 -9.06 -6.47 5.55
N HIS A 213 -10.33 -6.21 5.28
CA HIS A 213 -11.18 -7.09 4.50
C HIS A 213 -11.95 -6.30 3.43
N TYR A 214 -12.01 -6.87 2.24
CA TYR A 214 -12.82 -6.39 1.13
C TYR A 214 -13.66 -7.54 0.60
N GLU A 215 -14.91 -7.26 0.25
CA GLU A 215 -15.79 -8.25 -0.37
C GLU A 215 -16.68 -7.60 -1.44
N GLY A 216 -17.15 -8.42 -2.37
CA GLY A 216 -18.10 -8.01 -3.40
C GLY A 216 -18.81 -9.19 -4.02
N SER A 217 -20.08 -9.00 -4.35
CA SER A 217 -20.98 -10.03 -4.89
C SER A 217 -21.06 -10.04 -6.42
N SER A 218 -20.02 -9.57 -7.12
CA SER A 218 -20.06 -9.42 -8.58
C SER A 218 -18.66 -9.43 -9.21
N TYR A 219 -18.51 -8.84 -10.40
CA TYR A 219 -17.25 -8.74 -11.13
C TYR A 219 -16.16 -8.10 -10.27
N PRO A 220 -15.08 -8.83 -9.91
CA PRO A 220 -14.00 -8.26 -9.12
C PRO A 220 -13.33 -7.11 -9.89
N PRO A 221 -12.94 -6.02 -9.20
CA PRO A 221 -12.27 -4.91 -9.84
C PRO A 221 -10.94 -5.35 -10.45
N GLU A 222 -10.55 -4.69 -11.55
CA GLU A 222 -9.25 -4.91 -12.18
C GLU A 222 -8.11 -4.48 -11.25
N GLU A 223 -8.30 -3.34 -10.60
CA GLU A 223 -7.39 -2.75 -9.62
C GLU A 223 -8.17 -2.32 -8.38
N LEU A 224 -7.65 -2.67 -7.21
CA LEU A 224 -8.12 -2.23 -5.91
C LEU A 224 -6.96 -1.51 -5.23
N VAL A 225 -7.09 -0.20 -5.05
CA VAL A 225 -6.08 0.62 -4.40
C VAL A 225 -6.37 0.67 -2.91
N TRP A 226 -5.41 0.23 -2.11
CA TRP A 226 -5.46 0.28 -0.66
C TRP A 226 -4.42 1.26 -0.12
N SER A 227 -4.82 2.12 0.81
CA SER A 227 -3.93 3.09 1.45
C SER A 227 -2.98 2.48 2.46
N GLY A 228 -3.16 1.24 2.91
CA GLY A 228 -2.40 0.69 4.05
C GLY A 228 -3.01 1.01 5.41
N GLN A 229 -4.14 1.72 5.44
CA GLN A 229 -4.93 1.99 6.64
C GLN A 229 -6.09 0.99 6.74
N ASN A 230 -6.41 0.52 7.95
CA ASN A 230 -7.56 -0.34 8.18
C ASN A 230 -8.87 0.45 8.45
N ASP A 231 -9.99 -0.24 8.58
CA ASP A 231 -11.30 0.38 8.91
C ASP A 231 -11.34 1.04 10.30
N GLN A 232 -10.44 0.65 11.21
CA GLN A 232 -10.31 1.26 12.55
C GLN A 232 -9.47 2.55 12.53
N GLY A 233 -8.82 2.84 11.41
CA GLY A 233 -7.90 3.97 11.25
C GLY A 233 -6.45 3.65 11.60
N ASP A 234 -6.12 2.41 11.95
CA ASP A 234 -4.74 1.99 12.22
C ASP A 234 -3.97 1.82 10.92
N TRP A 235 -2.72 2.27 10.93
CA TRP A 235 -1.80 2.11 9.84
C TRP A 235 -1.03 0.80 9.93
N MET A 236 -0.73 0.23 8.77
CA MET A 236 0.21 -0.87 8.70
C MET A 236 1.60 -0.44 9.21
N GLN A 237 2.33 -1.39 9.79
CA GLN A 237 3.63 -1.12 10.41
C GLN A 237 4.78 -1.53 9.49
N ALA A 238 5.84 -0.73 9.46
CA ALA A 238 7.07 -1.08 8.76
C ALA A 238 7.72 -2.32 9.38
N GLY A 239 8.29 -3.18 8.54
CA GLY A 239 8.97 -4.40 8.96
C GLY A 239 8.08 -5.62 9.17
N ARG A 240 6.77 -5.44 9.42
CA ARG A 240 5.81 -6.55 9.50
C ARG A 240 5.46 -7.08 8.11
N ALA A 241 5.15 -8.37 8.03
CA ALA A 241 4.69 -9.02 6.81
C ALA A 241 3.15 -9.07 6.78
N TYR A 242 2.56 -8.70 5.64
CA TYR A 242 1.12 -8.74 5.40
C TYR A 242 0.82 -9.65 4.21
N SER A 243 -0.06 -10.64 4.40
CA SER A 243 -0.39 -11.62 3.37
C SER A 243 -1.80 -11.40 2.83
N PRO A 244 -1.96 -11.01 1.55
CA PRO A 244 -3.29 -10.92 0.93
C PRO A 244 -3.80 -12.32 0.57
N VAL A 245 -5.00 -12.66 1.03
CA VAL A 245 -5.70 -13.92 0.74
C VAL A 245 -6.94 -13.59 -0.08
N TYR A 246 -6.98 -14.12 -1.30
CA TYR A 246 -8.10 -13.98 -2.21
C TYR A 246 -9.01 -15.20 -2.08
N MET A 247 -10.30 -14.97 -1.92
CA MET A 247 -11.31 -16.02 -1.98
C MET A 247 -12.32 -15.67 -3.06
N PHE A 248 -12.67 -16.64 -3.89
CA PHE A 248 -13.67 -16.50 -4.93
C PHE A 248 -14.69 -17.61 -4.74
N THR A 249 -15.97 -17.29 -4.77
CA THR A 249 -17.05 -18.28 -4.69
C THR A 249 -17.82 -18.26 -6.00
N ASP A 250 -17.85 -19.39 -6.68
CA ASP A 250 -18.60 -19.54 -7.92
C ASP A 250 -20.11 -19.49 -7.67
N PRO A 251 -20.94 -19.26 -8.71
CA PRO A 251 -22.40 -19.33 -8.60
C PRO A 251 -22.90 -20.68 -8.06
N ASN A 252 -22.12 -21.74 -8.27
CA ASN A 252 -22.40 -23.09 -7.77
C ASN A 252 -22.02 -23.28 -6.28
N GLY A 253 -21.52 -22.23 -5.62
CA GLY A 253 -21.10 -22.27 -4.21
C GLY A 253 -19.74 -22.91 -3.98
N THR A 254 -18.95 -23.16 -5.03
CA THR A 254 -17.59 -23.74 -4.88
C THR A 254 -16.59 -22.63 -4.57
N PRO A 255 -15.90 -22.65 -3.41
CA PRO A 255 -14.90 -21.66 -3.07
C PRO A 255 -13.52 -22.00 -3.66
N TYR A 256 -12.82 -20.97 -4.11
CA TYR A 256 -11.43 -21.00 -4.56
C TYR A 256 -10.61 -20.02 -3.74
N THR A 257 -9.58 -20.52 -3.06
CA THR A 257 -8.70 -19.71 -2.24
C THR A 257 -7.32 -19.61 -2.88
N ARG A 258 -6.76 -18.40 -2.94
CA ARG A 258 -5.40 -18.16 -3.41
C ARG A 258 -4.70 -17.17 -2.48
N VAL A 259 -3.54 -17.56 -1.99
CA VAL A 259 -2.67 -16.66 -1.21
C VAL A 259 -1.82 -15.87 -2.19
N GLY A 260 -1.79 -14.56 -2.04
CA GLY A 260 -0.92 -13.67 -2.78
C GLY A 260 0.48 -13.58 -2.16
N GLU A 261 1.33 -12.76 -2.78
CA GLU A 261 2.68 -12.54 -2.29
C GLU A 261 2.65 -11.73 -0.97
N PRO A 262 3.40 -12.16 0.07
CA PRO A 262 3.55 -11.37 1.28
C PRO A 262 4.16 -10.01 0.97
N LEU A 263 3.55 -8.97 1.52
CA LEU A 263 4.00 -7.60 1.44
C LEU A 263 4.81 -7.26 2.69
N ARG A 264 6.02 -6.77 2.52
CA ARG A 264 6.86 -6.26 3.61
C ARG A 264 7.49 -4.95 3.19
N PHE A 265 7.34 -3.94 4.05
CA PHE A 265 7.78 -2.59 3.78
C PHE A 265 8.99 -2.23 4.64
N LYS A 266 10.04 -1.69 4.01
CA LYS A 266 11.22 -1.17 4.72
C LYS A 266 10.95 0.18 5.37
N GLY A 267 10.06 0.97 4.76
CA GLY A 267 9.63 2.26 5.26
C GLY A 267 8.25 2.60 4.72
N ILE A 268 7.47 3.31 5.53
CA ILE A 268 6.09 3.73 5.27
C ILE A 268 5.97 5.18 5.68
N VAL A 269 5.29 5.98 4.85
CA VAL A 269 4.99 7.38 5.18
C VAL A 269 3.48 7.55 5.21
N HIS A 270 2.96 8.04 6.34
CA HIS A 270 1.54 8.28 6.53
C HIS A 270 1.29 9.54 7.35
N GLN A 271 0.07 10.08 7.25
CA GLN A 271 -0.32 11.29 7.96
C GLN A 271 -1.21 10.92 9.14
N GLU A 272 -0.84 11.39 10.33
CA GLU A 272 -1.66 11.33 11.54
C GLU A 272 -2.06 12.74 12.00
N ARG A 273 -2.77 12.82 13.12
CA ARG A 273 -3.31 14.08 13.67
C ARG A 273 -2.21 15.00 14.17
N ASP A 274 -1.19 14.44 14.79
CA ASP A 274 -0.04 15.12 15.37
C ASP A 274 1.03 15.50 14.33
N GLY A 275 1.08 14.81 13.19
CA GLY A 275 2.12 15.06 12.21
C GLY A 275 2.17 14.07 11.06
N LEU A 276 3.21 14.21 10.23
CA LEU A 276 3.58 13.20 9.24
C LEU A 276 4.50 12.18 9.91
N HIS A 277 4.15 10.91 9.81
CA HIS A 277 4.90 9.80 10.39
C HIS A 277 5.67 9.06 9.30
N LEU A 278 6.96 8.89 9.50
CA LEU A 278 7.82 8.03 8.69
C LEU A 278 8.22 6.82 9.55
N SER A 279 7.54 5.70 9.36
CA SER A 279 7.83 4.44 10.05
C SER A 279 8.86 3.63 9.26
N LEU A 280 9.93 3.18 9.89
CA LEU A 280 11.06 2.46 9.28
C LEU A 280 11.31 1.12 10.01
N ASP A 281 11.60 0.07 9.25
CA ASP A 281 11.90 -1.25 9.80
C ASP A 281 13.27 -1.28 10.50
N SER A 282 13.30 -1.59 11.79
CA SER A 282 14.55 -1.72 12.55
C SER A 282 15.47 -2.81 12.00
N ALA A 283 14.94 -3.89 11.38
CA ALA A 283 15.79 -4.92 10.79
C ALA A 283 16.50 -4.44 9.52
N SER A 284 15.91 -3.49 8.81
CA SER A 284 16.52 -2.88 7.62
C SER A 284 17.54 -1.80 8.00
N LEU A 285 17.41 -1.19 9.19
CA LEU A 285 18.34 -0.18 9.71
C LEU A 285 19.54 -0.78 10.46
N PHE A 286 19.30 -1.78 11.30
CA PHE A 286 20.27 -2.33 12.27
C PHE A 286 20.55 -3.82 12.05
N GLY A 287 20.27 -4.32 10.84
CA GLY A 287 20.46 -5.73 10.47
C GLY A 287 19.37 -6.67 11.02
N ALA A 288 19.36 -7.91 10.54
CA ALA A 288 18.30 -8.89 10.86
C ALA A 288 18.11 -9.15 12.36
N GLY A 289 19.18 -9.01 13.16
CA GLY A 289 19.14 -9.16 14.61
C GLY A 289 18.44 -8.01 15.34
N LYS A 290 18.27 -6.82 14.71
CA LYS A 290 17.75 -5.58 15.31
C LYS A 290 18.54 -5.09 16.56
N THR A 291 19.70 -5.70 16.84
CA THR A 291 20.53 -5.45 18.03
C THR A 291 21.81 -4.69 17.73
N ALA A 292 22.07 -4.36 16.45
CA ALA A 292 23.27 -3.62 16.11
C ALA A 292 23.22 -2.20 16.73
N GLN A 293 24.36 -1.80 17.30
CA GLN A 293 24.61 -0.44 17.80
C GLN A 293 25.25 0.45 16.72
N LYS A 294 25.07 0.07 15.45
CA LYS A 294 25.53 0.80 14.27
C LYS A 294 24.54 0.52 13.14
N LEU A 295 24.43 1.45 12.20
CA LEU A 295 23.67 1.23 10.97
C LEU A 295 24.35 0.13 10.16
N GLU A 296 23.57 -0.84 9.68
CA GLU A 296 24.05 -1.96 8.88
C GLU A 296 23.24 -2.09 7.59
N GLY A 297 23.85 -2.71 6.57
CA GLY A 297 23.19 -2.99 5.29
C GLY A 297 22.68 -1.72 4.60
N ASP A 298 21.38 -1.67 4.34
CA ASP A 298 20.71 -0.57 3.64
C ASP A 298 20.34 0.59 4.59
N GLY A 299 20.65 0.49 5.89
CA GLY A 299 20.15 1.42 6.90
C GLY A 299 20.52 2.88 6.64
N GLU A 300 21.76 3.15 6.24
CA GLU A 300 22.23 4.50 5.90
C GLU A 300 21.48 5.06 4.66
N ILE A 301 21.22 4.21 3.66
CA ILE A 301 20.52 4.61 2.43
C ILE A 301 19.06 4.95 2.72
N ILE A 302 18.39 4.13 3.54
CA ILE A 302 16.98 4.34 3.93
C ILE A 302 16.84 5.63 4.72
N LEU A 303 17.68 5.82 5.73
CA LEU A 303 17.67 7.01 6.57
C LEU A 303 18.01 8.28 5.80
N ARG A 304 18.99 8.22 4.90
CA ARG A 304 19.30 9.34 4.00
C ARG A 304 18.14 9.65 3.07
N SER A 305 17.44 8.64 2.57
CA SER A 305 16.26 8.84 1.72
C SER A 305 15.10 9.48 2.51
N ALA A 306 14.95 9.13 3.79
CA ALA A 306 13.97 9.75 4.68
C ALA A 306 14.34 11.22 4.92
N ALA A 307 15.62 11.50 5.19
CA ALA A 307 16.11 12.87 5.34
C ALA A 307 15.91 13.70 4.05
N ASP A 308 16.16 13.12 2.88
CA ASP A 308 15.92 13.78 1.59
C ASP A 308 14.44 14.09 1.37
N LEU A 309 13.52 13.21 1.77
CA LEU A 309 12.08 13.46 1.73
C LEU A 309 11.73 14.67 2.62
N VAL A 310 12.25 14.71 3.84
CA VAL A 310 12.06 15.85 4.77
C VAL A 310 12.60 17.14 4.18
N LYS A 311 13.83 17.15 3.62
CA LYS A 311 14.44 18.33 2.99
C LYS A 311 13.59 18.89 1.84
N ARG A 312 13.01 18.01 1.02
CA ARG A 312 12.25 18.41 -0.20
C ARG A 312 10.89 19.02 0.10
N ARG A 313 10.23 18.58 1.17
CA ARG A 313 8.80 18.85 1.39
C ARG A 313 8.50 19.55 2.72
N TYR A 314 9.37 19.41 3.72
CA TYR A 314 9.05 19.70 5.12
C TYR A 314 10.19 20.44 5.84
N ALA A 315 10.81 21.42 5.17
CA ALA A 315 11.89 22.20 5.77
C ALA A 315 11.40 23.04 6.96
N GLY A 316 12.17 23.00 8.07
CA GLY A 316 11.93 23.80 9.27
C GLY A 316 10.83 23.28 10.20
N ILE A 317 10.29 22.08 9.96
CA ILE A 317 9.32 21.44 10.86
C ILE A 317 10.09 20.74 12.00
N PRO A 318 9.70 20.91 13.29
CA PRO A 318 10.29 20.17 14.39
C PRO A 318 10.14 18.66 14.20
N ILE A 319 11.18 17.91 14.55
CA ILE A 319 11.23 16.47 14.33
C ILE A 319 11.24 15.77 15.69
N ARG A 320 10.43 14.73 15.84
CA ARG A 320 10.50 13.78 16.94
C ARG A 320 10.89 12.42 16.40
N VAL A 321 11.86 11.77 17.02
CA VAL A 321 12.32 10.43 16.66
C VAL A 321 11.95 9.50 17.80
N GLU A 322 11.10 8.52 17.51
CA GLU A 322 10.75 7.46 18.47
C GLU A 322 11.40 6.15 18.03
N VAL A 323 12.15 5.52 18.93
CA VAL A 323 12.80 4.24 18.66
C VAL A 323 12.20 3.14 19.53
N TYR A 324 11.73 2.10 18.87
CA TYR A 324 11.11 0.95 19.49
C TYR A 324 12.09 -0.23 19.44
N GLY A 325 12.69 -0.57 20.59
CA GLY A 325 13.76 -1.57 20.69
C GLY A 325 13.48 -2.72 21.68
N ALA A 326 14.34 -3.75 21.67
CA ALA A 326 14.22 -4.91 22.55
C ALA A 326 14.38 -4.55 24.04
N THR A 327 15.27 -3.60 24.33
CA THR A 327 15.52 -3.02 25.64
C THR A 327 15.53 -1.50 25.49
N LYS A 328 15.22 -0.78 26.57
CA LYS A 328 15.23 0.68 26.56
C LYS A 328 16.63 1.22 26.25
N GLU A 329 17.66 0.66 26.88
CA GLU A 329 19.06 1.05 26.65
C GLU A 329 19.50 0.88 25.20
N LEU A 330 19.08 -0.19 24.53
CA LEU A 330 19.37 -0.39 23.12
C LEU A 330 18.64 0.65 22.25
N ALA A 331 17.38 0.92 22.57
CA ALA A 331 16.58 1.92 21.87
C ALA A 331 17.18 3.33 22.03
N ASP A 332 17.66 3.69 23.23
CA ASP A 332 18.36 4.95 23.50
C ASP A 332 19.62 5.07 22.62
N LEU A 333 20.47 4.03 22.58
CA LEU A 333 21.67 4.02 21.73
C LEU A 333 21.34 4.14 20.23
N GLN A 334 20.26 3.49 19.79
CA GLN A 334 19.80 3.56 18.41
C GLN A 334 19.24 4.95 18.09
N ALA A 335 18.49 5.56 19.01
CA ALA A 335 17.99 6.93 18.90
C ALA A 335 19.13 7.93 18.74
N ASP A 336 20.19 7.82 19.55
CA ASP A 336 21.39 8.67 19.46
C ASP A 336 22.09 8.55 18.09
N ILE A 337 22.07 7.37 17.46
CA ILE A 337 22.64 7.17 16.12
C ILE A 337 21.80 7.86 15.07
N ILE A 338 20.48 7.69 15.14
CA ILE A 338 19.54 8.29 14.19
C ILE A 338 19.54 9.81 14.32
N GLU A 339 19.52 10.35 15.55
CA GLU A 339 19.59 11.78 15.82
C GLU A 339 20.86 12.40 15.24
N ARG A 340 22.04 11.80 15.49
CA ARG A 340 23.31 12.29 14.94
C ARG A 340 23.31 12.29 13.42
N MET A 341 22.75 11.25 12.81
CA MET A 341 22.65 11.13 11.36
C MET A 341 21.70 12.20 10.79
N LEU A 342 20.50 12.37 11.38
CA LEU A 342 19.52 13.36 10.93
C LEU A 342 20.02 14.79 11.14
N THR A 343 20.69 15.07 12.26
CA THR A 343 21.33 16.36 12.53
C THR A 343 22.35 16.70 11.45
N LYS A 344 23.22 15.73 11.10
CA LYS A 344 24.24 15.88 10.05
C LYS A 344 23.59 16.12 8.68
N GLU A 345 22.57 15.33 8.33
CA GLU A 345 21.94 15.37 7.02
C GLU A 345 21.06 16.60 6.82
N LEU A 346 20.21 16.91 7.79
CA LEU A 346 19.21 17.99 7.73
C LEU A 346 19.79 19.37 8.10
N MET A 347 21.03 19.43 8.60
CA MET A 347 21.67 20.66 9.10
C MET A 347 20.85 21.35 10.21
N LEU A 348 20.16 20.56 11.02
CA LEU A 348 19.40 21.04 12.17
C LEU A 348 20.31 21.19 13.39
N LEU A 349 19.87 21.96 14.37
CA LEU A 349 20.50 21.94 15.69
C LEU A 349 19.95 20.74 16.47
N PRO A 350 20.73 20.13 17.39
CA PRO A 350 20.24 19.00 18.19
C PRO A 350 18.94 19.31 18.97
N GLN A 351 18.75 20.57 19.38
CA GLN A 351 17.53 21.03 20.06
C GLN A 351 16.25 20.98 19.20
N ASP A 352 16.39 20.89 17.87
CA ASP A 352 15.25 20.84 16.94
C ASP A 352 14.74 19.40 16.71
N ILE A 353 15.46 18.42 17.27
CA ILE A 353 15.13 16.99 17.22
C ILE A 353 14.88 16.51 18.65
N SER A 354 13.69 16.01 18.94
CA SER A 354 13.42 15.30 20.19
C SER A 354 13.52 13.81 19.98
N THR A 355 14.12 13.08 20.93
CA THR A 355 14.27 11.62 20.89
C THR A 355 13.47 10.98 22.03
N ASP A 356 12.84 9.85 21.74
CA ASP A 356 12.14 9.01 22.70
C ASP A 356 12.40 7.53 22.41
N SER A 357 12.36 6.69 23.45
CA SER A 357 12.83 5.32 23.36
C SER A 357 11.94 4.40 24.20
N LEU A 358 11.34 3.42 23.53
CA LEU A 358 10.39 2.50 24.13
C LEU A 358 10.83 1.05 23.96
N ARG A 359 10.57 0.25 25.00
CA ARG A 359 10.77 -1.20 24.97
C ARG A 359 9.54 -1.87 24.37
N VAL A 360 9.74 -2.68 23.34
CA VAL A 360 8.67 -3.43 22.65
C VAL A 360 9.09 -4.86 22.32
N PRO A 361 8.15 -5.78 22.05
CA PRO A 361 8.48 -7.10 21.52
C PRO A 361 9.13 -7.02 20.12
N TYR A 362 9.79 -8.09 19.71
CA TYR A 362 10.61 -8.14 18.49
C TYR A 362 9.84 -7.77 17.20
N THR A 363 8.58 -8.17 17.11
CA THR A 363 7.67 -7.89 15.98
C THR A 363 7.36 -6.40 15.84
N ASP A 364 7.27 -5.67 16.94
CA ASP A 364 6.95 -4.24 16.99
C ASP A 364 8.15 -3.30 16.88
N GLN A 365 9.38 -3.85 16.84
CA GLN A 365 10.60 -3.04 16.78
C GLN A 365 10.72 -2.32 15.43
N ARG A 366 10.71 -1.00 15.50
CA ARG A 366 10.75 -0.05 14.38
C ARG A 366 11.30 1.30 14.84
N VAL A 367 11.50 2.20 13.88
CA VAL A 367 11.89 3.60 14.12
C VAL A 367 10.83 4.49 13.49
N GLU A 368 10.35 5.48 14.23
CA GLU A 368 9.40 6.47 13.73
C GLU A 368 10.05 7.85 13.74
N ILE A 369 9.99 8.52 12.59
CA ILE A 369 10.39 9.93 12.45
C ILE A 369 9.11 10.73 12.23
N ILE A 370 8.73 11.50 13.23
CA ILE A 370 7.48 12.25 13.28
C ILE A 370 7.78 13.73 13.02
N LEU A 371 7.19 14.28 11.97
CA LEU A 371 7.23 15.71 11.66
C LEU A 371 6.01 16.37 12.29
N LEU A 372 6.21 17.11 13.38
CA LEU A 372 5.12 17.68 14.17
C LEU A 372 4.38 18.77 13.38
N ASN A 373 3.06 18.69 13.31
CA ASN A 373 2.24 19.74 12.72
C ASN A 373 2.42 21.05 13.52
N ARG A 374 2.64 22.16 12.80
CA ARG A 374 2.76 23.50 13.39
C ARG A 374 1.40 24.12 13.71
#